data_AF-A0A2V8NR74-F1
#
_entry.id   AF-A0A2V8NR74-F1
#
_cell.length_a   1.000
_cell.length_b   1.000
_cell.length_c   1.000
_cell.angle_alpha   90.00
_cell.angle_beta   90.00
_cell.angle_gamma   90.00
#
_symmetry.space_group_name_H-M   'P 1'
#
loop_
_entity.id
_entity.type
_entity.pdbx_description
1 polymer ?
#
loop_
_entity_poly.entity_id
_entity_poly.type
_entity_poly.pdbx_seq_one_letter_code
_entity_poly.pdbx_strand_id
1 'polypeptide(L)'
;MSPCGSGCMTCRRDTAPTGGNHDEVTKRYPEKGRWFRPVLVEAAILVRSFHRILCSGHRRLGHLFREAGQAGRQASQVAPCDPSWPELPAATSFSHPMELVRAAYAFAVRRPDVVQYLPCYCGCEKQGHRSLEFCFVKKRKASGIAEWDGMGFT
;
A
#
# COMPACT_ATOMS: atom_id res chain seq x y z
N MET A 1 -39.68 -7.06 -28.44
CA MET A 1 -41.00 -7.60 -28.09
C MET A 1 -41.07 -7.80 -26.58
N SER A 2 -41.60 -6.81 -25.86
CA SER A 2 -42.33 -7.06 -24.60
C SER A 2 -43.81 -7.23 -24.97
N PRO A 3 -44.63 -7.86 -24.12
CA PRO A 3 -45.55 -7.00 -23.36
C PRO A 3 -45.98 -7.50 -21.96
N CYS A 4 -46.37 -6.50 -21.17
CA CYS A 4 -47.56 -6.35 -20.30
C CYS A 4 -47.86 -7.24 -19.08
N GLY A 5 -48.23 -6.52 -18.01
CA GLY A 5 -49.19 -6.86 -16.95
C GLY A 5 -48.76 -6.26 -15.60
N SER A 6 -48.89 -4.96 -15.29
CA SER A 6 -50.08 -4.09 -15.20
C SER A 6 -51.26 -4.68 -14.43
N GLY A 7 -51.55 -4.12 -13.25
CA GLY A 7 -52.72 -4.48 -12.44
C GLY A 7 -52.85 -3.71 -11.13
N CYS A 8 -52.83 -2.37 -11.20
CA CYS A 8 -53.34 -1.50 -10.14
C CYS A 8 -54.86 -1.38 -10.29
N MET A 9 -55.64 -1.53 -9.20
CA MET A 9 -57.06 -1.12 -8.97
C MET A 9 -57.68 -2.07 -7.92
N THR A 10 -58.50 -1.71 -6.94
CA THR A 10 -59.35 -0.53 -6.69
C THR A 10 -59.68 -0.46 -5.21
N CYS A 11 -59.84 0.76 -4.69
CA CYS A 11 -60.54 1.08 -3.46
C CYS A 11 -61.96 0.50 -3.42
N ARG A 12 -62.42 0.07 -2.25
CA ARG A 12 -63.83 0.21 -1.87
C ARG A 12 -63.93 0.88 -0.51
N ARG A 13 -64.74 1.94 -0.53
CA ARG A 13 -65.08 2.87 0.54
C ARG A 13 -66.36 2.36 1.23
N ASP A 14 -66.68 3.01 2.34
CA ASP A 14 -67.98 3.07 3.03
C ASP A 14 -68.10 2.03 4.16
N THR A 15 -68.33 2.37 5.44
CA THR A 15 -69.09 3.48 6.05
C THR A 15 -68.66 3.73 7.51
N ALA A 16 -68.53 5.01 7.92
CA ALA A 16 -68.82 5.51 9.28
C ALA A 16 -70.35 5.75 9.41
N PRO A 17 -70.99 6.07 10.56
CA PRO A 17 -70.49 6.66 11.82
C PRO A 17 -71.04 5.92 13.09
N THR A 18 -70.62 6.21 14.33
CA THR A 18 -71.15 7.30 15.16
C THR A 18 -70.36 7.39 16.47
N GLY A 19 -70.20 8.61 16.99
CA GLY A 19 -70.05 8.81 18.43
C GLY A 19 -68.94 9.77 18.85
N GLY A 20 -69.33 11.01 19.16
CA GLY A 20 -68.84 11.67 20.38
C GLY A 20 -67.57 12.53 20.28
N ASN A 21 -67.77 13.73 19.76
CA ASN A 21 -67.22 15.01 20.22
C ASN A 21 -66.19 14.98 21.36
N HIS A 22 -64.92 15.27 21.07
CA HIS A 22 -63.96 15.89 22.00
C HIS A 22 -62.91 16.65 21.20
N ASP A 23 -63.10 17.98 21.14
CA ASP A 23 -62.08 19.01 21.24
C ASP A 23 -60.80 18.83 20.41
N GLU A 24 -60.77 19.59 19.33
CA GLU A 24 -59.63 19.89 18.47
C GLU A 24 -58.40 20.39 19.29
N VAL A 25 -57.55 19.46 19.71
CA VAL A 25 -56.18 19.79 20.12
C VAL A 25 -55.27 19.59 18.91
N THR A 26 -55.15 20.63 18.08
CA THR A 26 -54.06 20.75 17.11
C THR A 26 -52.75 20.86 17.89
N LYS A 27 -52.17 19.73 18.28
CA LYS A 27 -50.88 19.68 18.95
C LYS A 27 -49.81 20.08 17.96
N ARG A 28 -49.56 21.38 17.88
CA ARG A 28 -48.44 21.96 17.14
C ARG A 28 -47.15 21.46 17.78
N TYR A 29 -46.57 20.40 17.21
CA TYR A 29 -45.26 19.92 17.63
C TYR A 29 -44.23 21.03 17.37
N PRO A 30 -43.46 21.47 18.38
CA PRO A 30 -42.49 22.53 18.18
C PRO A 30 -41.34 22.03 17.29
N GLU A 31 -40.86 22.91 16.43
CA GLU A 31 -39.86 22.68 15.38
C GLU A 31 -38.43 22.51 15.96
N LYS A 32 -38.27 21.68 16.99
CA LYS A 32 -37.05 21.60 17.82
C LYS A 32 -35.84 20.98 17.12
N GLY A 33 -36.01 20.46 15.91
CA GLY A 33 -34.93 19.83 15.12
C GLY A 33 -34.18 20.78 14.17
N ARG A 34 -34.60 22.04 14.01
CA ARG A 34 -34.05 22.94 12.98
C ARG A 34 -32.71 23.59 13.36
N TRP A 35 -32.44 23.75 14.65
CA TRP A 35 -31.24 24.43 15.17
C TRP A 35 -30.00 23.54 15.28
N PHE A 36 -30.16 22.21 15.36
CA PHE A 36 -29.04 21.25 15.43
C PHE A 36 -28.48 20.85 14.05
N ARG A 37 -29.25 21.07 12.98
CA ARG A 37 -28.86 20.74 11.60
C ARG A 37 -27.63 21.53 11.09
N PRO A 38 -27.49 22.86 11.29
CA PRO A 38 -26.33 23.59 10.78
C PRO A 38 -25.02 23.12 11.44
N VAL A 39 -25.02 22.83 12.75
CA VAL A 39 -23.81 22.36 13.46
C VAL A 39 -23.33 21.01 12.92
N LEU A 40 -24.26 20.08 12.64
CA LEU A 40 -23.91 18.79 12.04
C LEU A 40 -23.40 18.90 10.60
N VAL A 41 -23.94 19.85 9.83
CA VAL A 41 -23.48 20.12 8.45
C VAL A 41 -22.07 20.73 8.45
N GLU A 42 -21.81 21.71 9.30
CA GLU A 42 -20.49 22.32 9.46
C GLU A 42 -19.44 21.29 9.91
N ALA A 43 -19.78 20.46 10.90
CA ALA A 43 -18.91 19.36 11.33
C ALA A 43 -18.60 18.39 10.18
N ALA A 44 -19.59 18.02 9.37
CA ALA A 44 -19.39 17.15 8.21
C ALA A 44 -18.50 17.80 7.12
N ILE A 45 -18.63 19.11 6.89
CA ILE A 45 -17.78 19.87 5.96
C ILE A 45 -16.32 19.87 6.45
N LEU A 46 -16.09 20.13 7.73
CA LEU A 46 -14.74 20.12 8.31
C LEU A 46 -14.11 18.73 8.24
N VAL A 47 -14.85 17.68 8.60
CA VAL A 47 -14.38 16.28 8.50
C VAL A 47 -14.03 15.92 7.06
N ARG A 48 -14.90 16.25 6.09
CA ARG A 48 -14.65 15.96 4.67
C ARG A 48 -13.45 16.76 4.12
N SER A 49 -13.30 18.01 4.54
CA SER A 49 -12.18 18.85 4.14
C SER A 49 -10.87 18.31 4.69
N PHE A 50 -10.84 17.95 5.98
CA PHE A 50 -9.68 17.36 6.62
C PHE A 50 -9.30 16.01 5.99
N HIS A 51 -10.27 15.13 5.72
CA HIS A 51 -10.02 13.87 5.01
C HIS A 51 -9.44 14.09 3.61
N ARG A 52 -9.93 15.08 2.85
CA ARG A 52 -9.35 15.43 1.53
C ARG A 52 -7.91 15.91 1.65
N ILE A 53 -7.60 16.73 2.66
CA ILE A 53 -6.24 17.21 2.92
C ILE A 53 -5.32 16.02 3.23
N LEU A 54 -5.71 15.16 4.17
CA LEU A 54 -4.96 13.94 4.52
C LEU A 54 -4.74 13.02 3.31
N CYS A 55 -5.79 12.72 2.54
CA CYS A 55 -5.66 11.90 1.33
C CYS A 55 -4.78 12.56 0.27
N SER A 56 -4.86 13.89 0.11
CA SER A 56 -4.02 14.62 -0.85
C SER A 56 -2.54 14.60 -0.44
N GLY A 57 -2.26 14.73 0.86
CA GLY A 57 -0.92 14.60 1.42
C GLY A 57 -0.36 13.21 1.22
N HIS A 58 -1.13 12.16 1.54
CA HIS A 58 -0.69 10.77 1.38
C HIS A 58 -0.43 10.41 -0.10
N ARG A 59 -1.28 10.88 -1.03
CA ARG A 59 -1.05 10.68 -2.47
C ARG A 59 0.21 11.38 -2.97
N ARG A 60 0.47 12.61 -2.52
CA ARG A 60 1.70 13.35 -2.87
C ARG A 60 2.94 12.63 -2.32
N LEU A 61 2.89 12.20 -1.07
CA LEU A 61 3.97 11.43 -0.45
C LEU A 61 4.23 10.13 -1.22
N GLY A 62 3.17 9.41 -1.60
CA GLY A 62 3.27 8.19 -2.40
C GLY A 62 3.90 8.41 -3.78
N HIS A 63 3.68 9.57 -4.43
CA HIS A 63 4.32 9.91 -5.70
C HIS A 63 5.83 10.10 -5.52
N LEU A 64 6.24 10.86 -4.51
CA LEU A 64 7.65 11.10 -4.18
C LEU A 64 8.40 9.79 -3.90
N PHE A 65 7.80 8.89 -3.11
CA PHE A 65 8.40 7.57 -2.86
C PHE A 65 8.49 6.71 -4.12
N ARG A 66 7.49 6.79 -5.01
CA ARG A 66 7.51 6.05 -6.28
C ARG A 66 8.61 6.56 -7.21
N GLU A 67 8.76 7.87 -7.34
CA GLU A 67 9.82 8.50 -8.13
C GLU A 67 11.20 8.16 -7.58
N ALA A 68 11.40 8.29 -6.27
CA ALA A 68 12.65 7.91 -5.62
C ALA A 68 12.96 6.41 -5.80
N GLY A 69 11.95 5.53 -5.69
CA GLY A 69 12.10 4.10 -5.92
C GLY A 69 12.41 3.74 -7.38
N GLN A 70 11.87 4.48 -8.35
CA GLN A 70 12.21 4.33 -9.77
C GLN A 70 13.64 4.80 -10.06
N ALA A 71 14.05 5.96 -9.54
CA ALA A 71 15.41 6.45 -9.67
C ALA A 71 16.42 5.47 -9.05
N GLY A 72 16.11 4.90 -7.87
CA GLY A 72 16.91 3.86 -7.23
C GLY A 72 17.02 2.58 -8.08
N ARG A 73 15.92 2.12 -8.68
CA ARG A 73 15.95 0.98 -9.63
C ARG A 73 16.81 1.26 -10.85
N GLN A 74 16.71 2.45 -11.42
CA GLN A 74 17.48 2.82 -12.61
C GLN A 74 18.98 2.95 -12.30
N ALA A 75 19.34 3.54 -11.15
CA ALA A 75 20.72 3.57 -10.69
C ALA A 75 21.29 2.15 -10.42
N SER A 76 20.46 1.22 -9.94
CA SER A 76 20.85 -0.18 -9.74
C SER A 76 21.05 -0.92 -11.06
N GLN A 77 20.21 -0.69 -12.07
CA GLN A 77 20.36 -1.30 -13.40
C GLN A 77 21.62 -0.84 -14.14
N VAL A 78 22.13 0.36 -13.83
CA VAL A 78 23.29 0.95 -14.51
C VAL A 78 24.61 0.57 -13.84
N ALA A 79 24.58 -0.07 -12.67
CA ALA A 79 25.75 -0.51 -11.92
C ALA A 79 26.62 -1.52 -12.72
N PRO A 80 27.70 -1.13 -13.40
CA PRO A 80 28.48 -2.08 -14.21
C PRO A 80 29.23 -3.04 -13.29
N CYS A 81 29.24 -4.34 -13.61
CA CYS A 81 30.12 -5.28 -12.95
C CYS A 81 31.57 -4.86 -13.17
N ASP A 82 32.38 -4.88 -12.11
CA ASP A 82 33.81 -4.60 -12.22
C ASP A 82 34.50 -5.83 -12.82
N PRO A 83 35.32 -5.69 -13.88
CA PRO A 83 36.01 -6.81 -14.50
C PRO A 83 37.02 -7.50 -13.57
N SER A 84 37.40 -6.89 -12.44
CA SER A 84 38.29 -7.48 -11.44
C SER A 84 37.60 -8.48 -10.49
N TRP A 85 36.27 -8.54 -10.49
CA TRP A 85 35.51 -9.46 -9.64
C TRP A 85 35.49 -10.87 -10.23
N PRO A 86 35.43 -11.92 -9.38
CA PRO A 86 35.24 -13.27 -9.88
C PRO A 86 33.90 -13.39 -10.64
N GLU A 87 33.81 -14.37 -11.53
CA GLU A 87 32.53 -14.69 -12.17
C GLU A 87 31.51 -15.11 -11.13
N LEU A 88 30.27 -14.65 -11.29
CA LEU A 88 29.17 -15.05 -10.42
C LEU A 88 28.92 -16.56 -10.57
N PRO A 89 28.60 -17.27 -9.47
CA PRO A 89 28.27 -18.69 -9.55
C PRO A 89 27.16 -18.93 -10.56
N ALA A 90 27.31 -19.95 -11.39
CA ALA A 90 26.24 -20.40 -12.27
C ALA A 90 25.16 -21.08 -11.43
N ALA A 91 24.13 -20.34 -11.01
CA ALA A 91 22.94 -20.97 -10.47
C ALA A 91 22.07 -21.51 -11.62
N THR A 92 21.50 -22.70 -11.42
CA THR A 92 20.65 -23.37 -12.40
C THR A 92 19.23 -22.83 -12.42
N SER A 93 18.85 -22.11 -11.37
CA SER A 93 17.53 -21.48 -11.20
C SER A 93 17.72 -20.12 -10.50
N PHE A 94 17.10 -19.08 -11.05
CA PHE A 94 17.11 -17.74 -10.48
C PHE A 94 15.68 -17.32 -10.14
N SER A 95 15.47 -16.80 -8.94
CA SER A 95 14.18 -16.23 -8.52
C SER A 95 13.86 -14.91 -9.26
N HIS A 96 14.85 -14.30 -9.91
CA HIS A 96 14.77 -13.00 -10.57
C HIS A 96 15.61 -12.94 -11.87
N PRO A 97 15.32 -12.00 -12.78
CA PRO A 97 16.16 -11.72 -13.94
C PRO A 97 17.63 -11.52 -13.58
N MET A 98 18.54 -12.04 -14.41
CA MET A 98 19.98 -12.03 -14.13
C MET A 98 20.58 -10.63 -14.00
N GLU A 99 20.00 -9.65 -14.68
CA GLU A 99 20.38 -8.24 -14.59
C GLU A 99 20.16 -7.70 -13.16
N LEU A 100 19.05 -8.07 -12.53
CA LEU A 100 18.75 -7.69 -11.14
C LEU A 100 19.65 -8.43 -10.16
N VAL A 101 19.92 -9.71 -10.40
CA VAL A 101 20.85 -10.50 -9.59
C VAL A 101 22.25 -9.86 -9.64
N ARG A 102 22.79 -9.61 -10.83
CA ARG A 102 24.08 -8.92 -11.01
C ARG A 102 24.12 -7.56 -10.32
N ALA A 103 23.05 -6.77 -10.44
CA ALA A 103 22.95 -5.48 -9.79
C ALA A 103 22.96 -5.60 -8.25
N ALA A 104 22.27 -6.59 -7.68
CA ALA A 104 22.26 -6.84 -6.24
C ALA A 104 23.65 -7.23 -5.72
N TYR A 105 24.34 -8.16 -6.39
CA TYR A 105 25.72 -8.53 -6.07
C TYR A 105 26.65 -7.32 -6.17
N ALA A 106 26.54 -6.51 -7.23
CA ALA A 106 27.33 -5.30 -7.39
C ALA A 106 27.05 -4.26 -6.28
N PHE A 107 25.79 -4.11 -5.88
CA PHE A 107 25.41 -3.21 -4.79
C PHE A 107 25.99 -3.66 -3.45
N ALA A 108 25.91 -4.95 -3.11
CA ALA A 108 26.43 -5.50 -1.86
C ALA A 108 27.94 -5.27 -1.69
N VAL A 109 28.70 -5.31 -2.80
CA VAL A 109 30.14 -5.05 -2.78
C VAL A 109 30.47 -3.57 -2.64
N ARG A 110 29.75 -2.71 -3.37
CA ARG A 110 30.03 -1.28 -3.39
C ARG A 110 29.50 -0.55 -2.17
N ARG A 111 28.45 -1.06 -1.53
CA ARG A 111 27.79 -0.46 -0.37
C ARG A 111 27.81 -1.35 0.88
N PRO A 112 28.99 -1.83 1.33
CA PRO A 112 29.08 -2.59 2.58
C PRO A 112 28.62 -1.74 3.77
N ASP A 113 28.80 -0.42 3.69
CA ASP A 113 28.30 0.57 4.65
C ASP A 113 26.78 0.50 4.85
N VAL A 114 26.03 0.05 3.85
CA VAL A 114 24.57 -0.11 3.91
C VAL A 114 24.20 -1.54 4.26
N VAL A 115 24.72 -2.52 3.50
CA VAL A 115 24.27 -3.92 3.63
C VAL A 115 24.69 -4.58 4.94
N GLN A 116 25.70 -4.05 5.65
CA GLN A 116 26.07 -4.53 6.97
C GLN A 116 24.99 -4.29 8.05
N TYR A 117 24.12 -3.29 7.87
CA TYR A 117 23.06 -2.96 8.82
C TYR A 117 21.73 -3.66 8.52
N LEU A 118 21.62 -4.28 7.34
CA LEU A 118 20.42 -5.01 6.94
C LEU A 118 20.53 -6.45 7.47
N PRO A 119 19.47 -7.00 8.10
CA PRO A 119 19.50 -8.34 8.64
C PRO A 119 19.62 -9.39 7.54
N CYS A 120 20.23 -10.53 7.87
CA CYS A 120 20.23 -11.70 6.99
C CYS A 120 18.81 -12.28 6.92
N TYR A 121 18.20 -12.30 5.72
CA TYR A 121 16.84 -12.80 5.55
C TYR A 121 16.77 -14.30 5.23
N CYS A 122 17.91 -14.95 4.97
CA CYS A 122 17.98 -16.36 4.57
C CYS A 122 17.77 -17.34 5.74
N GLY A 123 17.70 -16.85 6.98
CA GLY A 123 17.56 -17.69 8.18
C GLY A 123 18.84 -18.43 8.60
N CYS A 124 19.99 -18.13 8.00
CA CYS A 124 21.29 -18.73 8.33
C CYS A 124 22.03 -18.03 9.48
N GLU A 125 21.35 -17.22 10.29
CA GLU A 125 21.95 -16.48 11.41
C GLU A 125 22.69 -17.39 12.40
N LYS A 126 22.14 -18.58 12.66
CA LYS A 126 22.75 -19.60 13.52
C LYS A 126 24.08 -20.15 12.99
N GLN A 127 24.37 -19.94 11.71
CA GLN A 127 25.62 -20.33 11.04
C GLN A 127 26.67 -19.21 11.12
N GLY A 128 26.36 -18.09 11.77
CA GLY A 128 27.28 -16.97 11.98
C GLY A 128 27.09 -15.80 11.01
N HIS A 129 26.12 -15.86 10.09
CA HIS A 129 25.83 -14.79 9.15
C HIS A 129 24.98 -13.70 9.82
N ARG A 130 25.55 -12.51 10.00
CA ARG A 130 24.94 -11.44 10.83
C ARG A 130 24.25 -10.34 10.05
N SER A 131 24.49 -10.27 8.75
CA SER A 131 23.99 -9.20 7.90
C SER A 131 23.75 -9.69 6.48
N LEU A 132 23.04 -8.87 5.71
CA LEU A 132 22.78 -9.08 4.29
C LEU A 132 24.08 -9.22 3.47
N GLU A 133 25.19 -8.64 3.93
CA GLU A 133 26.49 -8.79 3.26
C GLU A 133 26.89 -10.26 3.07
N PHE A 134 26.66 -11.09 4.09
CA PHE A 134 27.02 -12.51 4.07
C PHE A 134 26.19 -13.33 3.08
N CYS A 135 25.06 -12.81 2.60
CA CYS A 135 24.27 -13.45 1.55
C CYS A 135 24.95 -13.37 0.18
N PHE A 136 25.84 -12.40 -0.03
CA PHE A 136 26.44 -12.13 -1.34
C PHE A 136 27.95 -12.38 -1.35
N VAL A 137 28.65 -12.11 -0.24
CA VAL A 137 30.12 -12.16 -0.18
C VAL A 137 30.58 -13.22 0.79
N LYS A 138 31.20 -14.28 0.28
CA LYS A 138 31.76 -15.35 1.09
C LYS A 138 33.17 -15.02 1.59
N LYS A 139 33.98 -14.37 0.76
CA LYS A 139 35.34 -13.96 1.13
C LYS A 139 35.79 -12.67 0.45
N ARG A 140 36.41 -11.79 1.23
CA ARG A 140 37.10 -10.58 0.74
C ARG A 140 38.62 -10.77 0.73
N LYS A 141 39.29 -10.14 -0.22
CA LYS A 141 40.75 -9.95 -0.31
C LYS A 141 41.07 -8.46 -0.19
N ALA A 142 42.33 -8.11 0.05
CA ALA A 142 42.76 -6.71 0.13
C ALA A 142 42.41 -5.89 -1.14
N SER A 143 42.34 -6.55 -2.29
CA SER A 143 41.99 -5.94 -3.58
C SER A 143 40.49 -6.01 -3.95
N GLY A 144 39.60 -6.48 -3.07
CA GLY A 144 38.15 -6.55 -3.34
C GLY A 144 37.52 -7.91 -3.00
N ILE A 145 36.61 -8.39 -3.84
CA ILE A 145 35.95 -9.69 -3.63
C ILE A 145 36.84 -10.83 -4.09
N ALA A 146 36.99 -11.84 -3.24
CA ALA A 146 37.72 -13.06 -3.57
C ALA A 146 36.77 -14.20 -3.97
N GLU A 147 35.60 -14.29 -3.33
CA GLU A 147 34.63 -15.36 -3.54
C GLU A 147 33.20 -14.86 -3.24
N TRP A 148 32.28 -15.18 -4.15
CA TRP A 148 30.85 -14.92 -3.99
C TRP A 148 30.17 -15.99 -3.16
N ASP A 149 29.15 -15.59 -2.39
CA ASP A 149 28.22 -16.51 -1.76
C ASP A 149 27.07 -16.84 -2.70
N GLY A 150 26.60 -18.10 -2.70
CA GLY A 150 25.50 -18.57 -3.54
C GLY A 150 24.11 -18.32 -2.95
N MET A 151 24.02 -17.91 -1.67
CA MET A 151 22.74 -17.63 -1.01
C MET A 151 21.98 -16.45 -1.64
N GLY A 152 22.69 -15.51 -2.28
CA GLY A 152 22.08 -14.39 -2.99
C GLY A 152 21.27 -14.78 -4.24
N PHE A 153 21.31 -16.05 -4.68
CA PHE A 153 20.54 -16.55 -5.81
C PHE A 153 19.15 -17.11 -5.45
N THR A 154 18.94 -17.47 -4.18
CA THR A 154 17.69 -18.08 -3.69
C THR A 154 16.66 -17.02 -3.34
#